data_AF-A0A1X7NPR4-F1
#
_entry.id   AF-A0A1X7NPR4-F1
#
_cell.length_a   1.000
_cell.length_b   1.000
_cell.length_c   1.000
_cell.angle_alpha   90.00
_cell.angle_beta   90.00
_cell.angle_gamma   90.00
#
_symmetry.space_group_name_H-M   'P 1'
#
loop_
_entity.id
_entity.type
_entity.pdbx_description
1 polymer ?
#
loop_
_entity_poly.entity_id
_entity_poly.type
_entity_poly.pdbx_seq_one_letter_code
_entity_poly.pdbx_strand_id
1 'polypeptide(L)'
;MALTPEDVVNKRFQPTKFREGYDQDEVDDFLDEVVVELRRLNQENEELRQRLSAGDSRISDLQRDGGAAAAPAPVVDEAPEPEPTPEPEPEPTPAPAPVAAPAASQSAPVDEAESSSGLLQLARRLHEEHVREGAEKRDALVAEGRATAARIVAEAEAKQRQQIAKLEEERAAVEERIDGLRTFEREYRQKLKSYIEGQLRDLDAQPVSAEASSFPGFGA
;
A
#
# COMPACT_ATOMS: atom_id res chain seq x y z
N MET A 1 -25.06 -13.06 -10.11
CA MET A 1 -25.86 -11.93 -9.61
C MET A 1 -25.16 -11.45 -8.36
N ALA A 2 -24.40 -10.35 -8.45
CA ALA A 2 -23.70 -9.81 -7.29
C ALA A 2 -24.69 -8.97 -6.48
N LEU A 3 -24.65 -9.11 -5.15
CA LEU A 3 -25.40 -8.24 -4.25
C LEU A 3 -24.89 -6.82 -4.44
N THR A 4 -25.79 -5.86 -4.62
CA THR A 4 -25.42 -4.44 -4.61
C THR A 4 -25.41 -3.92 -3.17
N PRO A 5 -24.63 -2.86 -2.87
CA PRO A 5 -24.69 -2.21 -1.56
C PRO A 5 -26.11 -1.79 -1.17
N GLU A 6 -26.91 -1.37 -2.15
CA GLU A 6 -28.30 -0.95 -1.94
C GLU A 6 -29.21 -2.15 -1.59
N ASP A 7 -28.89 -3.37 -2.06
CA ASP A 7 -29.65 -4.57 -1.68
C ASP A 7 -29.46 -4.95 -0.21
N VAL A 8 -28.30 -4.62 0.37
CA VAL A 8 -27.98 -4.89 1.77
C VAL A 8 -28.72 -3.91 2.67
N VAL A 9 -28.68 -2.61 2.36
CA VAL A 9 -29.40 -1.56 3.12
C VAL A 9 -30.92 -1.77 3.10
N ASN A 10 -31.47 -2.21 1.97
CA ASN A 10 -32.91 -2.44 1.85
C ASN A 10 -33.37 -3.79 2.41
N LYS A 11 -32.44 -4.63 2.91
CA LYS A 11 -32.77 -5.97 3.40
C LYS A 11 -33.46 -5.89 4.76
N ARG A 12 -34.72 -6.35 4.83
CA ARG A 12 -35.44 -6.51 6.10
C ARG A 12 -35.52 -7.97 6.51
N PHE A 13 -35.05 -8.26 7.72
CA PHE A 13 -35.15 -9.58 8.33
C PHE A 13 -36.46 -9.71 9.14
N GLN A 14 -36.95 -10.95 9.29
CA GLN A 14 -38.16 -11.24 10.07
C GLN A 14 -37.78 -11.49 11.53
N PRO A 15 -38.43 -10.84 12.51
CA PRO A 15 -38.08 -11.00 13.93
C PRO A 15 -38.49 -12.38 14.46
N THR A 16 -37.56 -13.08 15.13
CA THR A 16 -37.81 -14.41 15.69
C THR A 16 -38.15 -14.32 17.19
N LYS A 17 -39.44 -14.40 17.53
CA LYS A 17 -39.92 -14.26 18.92
C LYS A 17 -39.78 -15.54 19.79
N PHE A 18 -39.60 -16.70 19.17
CA PHE A 18 -39.64 -18.01 19.85
C PHE A 18 -38.39 -18.88 19.62
N ARG A 19 -37.34 -18.30 19.04
CA ARG A 19 -36.05 -18.97 18.79
C ARG A 19 -34.92 -18.02 19.17
N GLU A 20 -33.77 -18.58 19.53
CA GLU A 20 -32.53 -17.82 19.62
C GLU A 20 -32.31 -17.10 18.27
N GLY A 21 -32.27 -15.77 18.33
CA GLY A 21 -32.06 -14.90 17.20
C GLY A 21 -30.89 -13.97 17.48
N TYR A 22 -30.31 -13.43 16.43
CA TYR A 22 -29.29 -12.39 16.55
C TYR A 22 -29.92 -11.11 17.10
N ASP A 23 -29.13 -10.32 17.84
CA ASP A 23 -29.54 -8.99 18.26
C ASP A 23 -29.71 -8.11 17.01
N GLN A 24 -30.81 -7.35 16.97
CA GLN A 24 -31.12 -6.53 15.80
C GLN A 24 -30.09 -5.41 15.65
N ASP A 25 -29.69 -4.77 16.76
CA ASP A 25 -28.77 -3.65 16.71
C ASP A 25 -27.36 -4.10 16.27
N GLU A 26 -26.91 -5.28 16.74
CA GLU A 26 -25.62 -5.87 16.33
C GLU A 26 -25.62 -6.27 14.84
N VAL A 27 -26.75 -6.80 14.34
CA VAL A 27 -26.90 -7.10 12.93
C VAL A 27 -26.91 -5.82 12.10
N ASP A 28 -27.60 -4.78 12.53
CA ASP A 28 -27.65 -3.49 11.82
C ASP A 28 -26.25 -2.84 11.76
N ASP A 29 -25.50 -2.82 12.87
CA ASP A 29 -24.10 -2.34 12.91
C ASP A 29 -23.17 -3.11 11.96
N PHE A 30 -23.30 -4.45 11.94
CA PHE A 30 -22.51 -5.29 11.04
C PHE A 30 -22.86 -5.05 9.56
N LEU A 31 -24.15 -4.85 9.24
CA LEU A 31 -24.58 -4.57 7.88
C LEU A 31 -24.07 -3.21 7.38
N ASP A 32 -23.97 -2.20 8.25
CA ASP A 32 -23.36 -0.91 7.91
C ASP A 32 -21.88 -1.07 7.52
N GLU A 33 -21.11 -1.86 8.26
CA GLU A 33 -19.71 -2.17 7.92
C GLU A 33 -19.61 -2.89 6.56
N VAL A 34 -20.46 -3.89 6.35
CA VAL A 34 -20.51 -4.65 5.08
C VAL A 34 -20.84 -3.74 3.90
N VAL A 35 -21.74 -2.76 4.05
CA VAL A 35 -22.09 -1.81 2.98
C VAL A 35 -20.89 -0.92 2.62
N VAL A 36 -20.13 -0.46 3.61
CA VAL A 36 -18.92 0.34 3.38
C VAL A 36 -17.87 -0.46 2.60
N GLU A 37 -17.58 -1.68 3.03
CA GLU A 37 -16.62 -2.54 2.33
C GLU A 37 -17.10 -2.94 0.93
N LEU A 38 -18.40 -3.22 0.75
CA LEU A 38 -18.94 -3.57 -0.56
C LEU A 38 -18.87 -2.40 -1.55
N ARG A 39 -19.06 -1.15 -1.07
CA ARG A 39 -18.83 0.05 -1.90
C ARG A 39 -17.35 0.20 -2.25
N ARG A 40 -16.45 0.01 -1.28
CA ARG A 40 -15.00 0.06 -1.50
C ARG A 40 -14.55 -0.97 -2.54
N LEU A 41 -14.97 -2.23 -2.38
CA LEU A 41 -14.63 -3.32 -3.28
C LEU A 41 -15.20 -3.13 -4.68
N ASN A 42 -16.42 -2.58 -4.82
CA ASN A 42 -16.98 -2.27 -6.12
C ASN A 42 -16.18 -1.16 -6.82
N GLN A 43 -15.83 -0.10 -6.09
CA GLN A 43 -14.99 0.99 -6.63
C GLN A 43 -13.60 0.48 -7.05
N GLU A 44 -12.96 -0.36 -6.22
CA GLU A 44 -11.67 -0.96 -6.55
C GLU A 44 -11.77 -1.89 -7.76
N ASN A 45 -12.83 -2.69 -7.88
CA ASN A 45 -13.07 -3.52 -9.06
C ASN A 45 -13.32 -2.68 -10.32
N GLU A 46 -14.06 -1.58 -10.22
CA GLU A 46 -14.26 -0.66 -11.34
C GLU A 46 -12.94 -0.02 -11.77
N GLU A 47 -12.12 0.42 -10.83
CA GLU A 47 -10.80 0.97 -11.11
C GLU A 47 -9.87 -0.08 -11.76
N LEU A 48 -9.83 -1.31 -11.23
CA LEU A 48 -9.04 -2.39 -11.81
C LEU A 48 -9.52 -2.75 -13.23
N ARG A 49 -10.84 -2.80 -13.46
CA ARG A 49 -11.40 -3.02 -14.80
C ARG A 49 -11.04 -1.89 -15.76
N GLN A 50 -11.08 -0.64 -15.30
CA GLN A 50 -10.64 0.51 -16.11
C GLN A 50 -9.14 0.42 -16.45
N ARG A 51 -8.29 0.09 -15.48
CA ARG A 51 -6.85 -0.10 -15.69
C ARG A 51 -6.56 -1.22 -16.69
N LEU A 52 -7.28 -2.34 -16.60
CA LEU A 52 -7.18 -3.43 -17.58
C LEU A 52 -7.61 -2.97 -18.98
N SER A 53 -8.77 -2.32 -19.11
CA SER A 53 -9.23 -1.82 -20.42
C SER A 53 -8.28 -0.80 -21.05
N ALA A 54 -7.65 0.05 -20.23
CA ALA A 54 -6.64 1.01 -20.67
C ALA A 54 -5.34 0.31 -21.08
N GLY A 55 -4.95 -0.75 -20.36
CA GLY A 55 -3.84 -1.62 -20.73
C GLY A 55 -4.08 -2.33 -22.06
N ASP A 56 -5.25 -2.96 -22.22
CA ASP A 56 -5.66 -3.64 -23.45
C ASP A 56 -5.71 -2.68 -24.64
N SER A 57 -6.20 -1.45 -24.44
CA SER A 57 -6.20 -0.41 -25.48
C SER A 57 -4.77 -0.06 -25.91
N ARG A 58 -3.86 0.17 -24.96
CA ARG A 58 -2.44 0.45 -25.25
C ARG A 58 -1.76 -0.71 -25.98
N ILE A 59 -2.05 -1.96 -25.57
CA ILE A 59 -1.54 -3.16 -26.25
C ILE A 59 -2.07 -3.21 -27.67
N SER A 60 -3.35 -2.91 -27.89
CA SER A 60 -3.95 -2.90 -29.23
C SER A 60 -3.35 -1.82 -30.14
N ASP A 61 -3.02 -0.65 -29.60
CA ASP A 61 -2.37 0.43 -30.34
C ASP A 61 -0.92 0.08 -30.68
N LEU A 62 -0.17 -0.50 -29.74
CA LEU A 62 1.18 -1.03 -29.99
C LEU A 62 1.18 -2.19 -30.99
N GLN A 63 0.14 -3.02 -31.02
CA GLN A 63 -0.02 -4.08 -32.03
C GLN A 63 -0.41 -3.52 -33.39
N ARG A 64 -1.17 -2.42 -33.46
CA ARG A 64 -1.46 -1.71 -34.72
C ARG A 64 -0.22 -1.02 -35.28
N ASP A 65 0.54 -0.35 -34.43
CA ASP A 65 1.79 0.33 -34.80
C ASP A 65 2.91 -0.70 -35.10
N GLY A 66 2.95 -1.81 -34.37
CA GLY A 66 3.82 -2.96 -34.64
C GLY A 66 3.38 -3.83 -35.82
N GLY A 67 2.15 -3.66 -36.31
CA GLY A 67 1.59 -4.33 -37.48
C GLY A 67 2.02 -3.70 -38.82
N ALA A 68 2.71 -2.56 -38.81
CA ALA A 68 3.23 -1.88 -40.00
C ALA A 68 4.64 -2.33 -40.42
N ALA A 69 5.08 -3.53 -39.99
CA ALA A 69 6.29 -4.19 -40.47
C ALA A 69 6.07 -5.69 -40.74
N ALA A 70 4.98 -6.06 -41.44
CA ALA A 70 4.88 -7.37 -42.10
C ALA A 70 3.89 -7.29 -43.27
N ALA A 71 4.43 -7.06 -44.49
CA ALA A 71 3.70 -7.30 -45.74
C ALA A 71 3.89 -8.77 -46.20
N PRO A 72 2.92 -9.36 -46.94
CA PRO A 72 2.69 -10.80 -47.00
C PRO A 72 3.26 -11.49 -48.27
N ALA A 73 3.53 -12.79 -48.20
CA ALA A 73 3.58 -13.68 -49.36
C ALA A 73 2.94 -15.06 -49.04
N PRO A 74 2.02 -15.58 -49.88
CA PRO A 74 1.18 -16.75 -49.60
C PRO A 74 1.63 -18.02 -50.34
N VAL A 75 1.39 -19.22 -49.77
CA VAL A 75 0.91 -20.53 -50.31
C VAL A 75 1.47 -21.68 -49.44
N VAL A 76 0.64 -22.34 -48.62
CA VAL A 76 -0.20 -23.55 -48.86
C VAL A 76 0.50 -24.87 -48.45
N ASP A 77 -0.15 -25.49 -47.46
CA ASP A 77 -0.29 -26.90 -47.07
C ASP A 77 0.74 -27.69 -46.25
N GLU A 78 0.12 -28.46 -45.35
CA GLU A 78 0.52 -29.71 -44.70
C GLU A 78 1.26 -29.67 -43.35
N ALA A 79 0.50 -29.99 -42.29
CA ALA A 79 0.92 -30.40 -40.95
C ALA A 79 1.28 -31.92 -40.93
N PRO A 80 1.73 -32.56 -39.82
CA PRO A 80 2.35 -32.08 -38.58
C PRO A 80 3.58 -32.93 -38.08
N GLU A 81 4.14 -32.48 -36.95
CA GLU A 81 4.93 -33.21 -35.91
C GLU A 81 6.43 -33.52 -36.14
N PRO A 82 7.27 -33.55 -35.07
CA PRO A 82 7.12 -33.04 -33.69
C PRO A 82 8.35 -32.24 -33.16
N GLU A 83 8.14 -31.50 -32.05
CA GLU A 83 9.19 -31.12 -31.08
C GLU A 83 9.91 -32.40 -30.54
N PRO A 84 11.09 -32.37 -29.87
CA PRO A 84 11.68 -31.26 -29.12
C PRO A 84 13.23 -31.17 -29.15
N THR A 85 13.76 -30.35 -28.23
CA THR A 85 15.10 -30.43 -27.59
C THR A 85 16.27 -29.68 -28.26
N PRO A 86 17.27 -29.23 -27.48
CA PRO A 86 17.50 -27.84 -27.11
C PRO A 86 18.88 -27.31 -27.57
N GLU A 87 19.22 -26.08 -27.14
CA GLU A 87 20.55 -25.44 -26.98
C GLU A 87 21.79 -26.29 -27.35
N PRO A 88 22.83 -25.71 -28.01
CA PRO A 88 23.63 -24.67 -27.34
C PRO A 88 24.40 -23.66 -28.25
N GLU A 89 24.95 -22.59 -27.65
CA GLU A 89 26.21 -21.93 -28.09
C GLU A 89 27.35 -22.98 -28.11
N PRO A 90 28.48 -22.87 -28.87
CA PRO A 90 29.19 -21.62 -29.17
C PRO A 90 29.96 -21.54 -30.53
N GLU A 91 30.40 -20.32 -30.84
CA GLU A 91 31.67 -19.97 -31.51
C GLU A 91 31.96 -20.36 -33.00
N PRO A 92 32.91 -19.65 -33.67
CA PRO A 92 32.70 -19.02 -34.97
C PRO A 92 33.42 -19.73 -36.13
N THR A 93 33.03 -19.43 -37.36
CA THR A 93 33.88 -19.69 -38.54
C THR A 93 33.78 -18.57 -39.60
N PRO A 94 34.85 -18.39 -40.41
CA PRO A 94 35.10 -17.19 -41.19
C PRO A 94 34.79 -17.34 -42.69
N ALA A 95 34.84 -16.18 -43.36
CA ALA A 95 35.04 -15.95 -44.81
C ALA A 95 33.92 -16.33 -45.79
N PRO A 96 33.61 -15.41 -46.71
CA PRO A 96 33.83 -15.79 -48.11
C PRO A 96 34.60 -14.74 -48.93
N ALA A 97 35.22 -15.28 -49.98
CA ALA A 97 36.12 -14.64 -50.92
C ALA A 97 35.45 -13.60 -51.85
N PRO A 98 36.23 -12.65 -52.40
CA PRO A 98 35.74 -11.52 -53.18
C PRO A 98 35.66 -11.82 -54.68
N VAL A 99 34.65 -11.24 -55.34
CA VAL A 99 34.54 -11.16 -56.81
C VAL A 99 35.27 -9.92 -57.34
N ALA A 100 35.89 -10.09 -58.50
CA ALA A 100 36.78 -9.15 -59.15
C ALA A 100 36.11 -8.22 -60.18
N ALA A 101 36.74 -7.04 -60.33
CA ALA A 101 36.77 -6.11 -61.47
C ALA A 101 35.59 -5.14 -61.69
N PRO A 102 35.82 -3.90 -62.21
CA PRO A 102 37.00 -3.45 -62.96
C PRO A 102 37.76 -2.25 -62.37
N ALA A 103 38.98 -2.11 -62.88
CA ALA A 103 39.92 -1.05 -62.61
C ALA A 103 39.43 0.32 -63.10
N ALA A 104 39.58 1.32 -62.23
CA ALA A 104 39.84 2.70 -62.62
C ALA A 104 40.93 3.25 -61.69
N SER A 105 42.20 3.07 -62.08
CA SER A 105 43.29 3.87 -61.54
C SER A 105 43.18 5.27 -62.12
N GLN A 106 42.80 6.24 -61.29
CA GLN A 106 43.19 7.63 -61.49
C GLN A 106 43.75 8.15 -60.18
N SER A 107 45.06 8.34 -60.22
CA SER A 107 45.90 9.00 -59.26
C SER A 107 45.45 10.44 -58.98
N ALA A 108 45.13 10.74 -57.72
CA ALA A 108 45.25 12.07 -57.14
C ALA A 108 45.83 11.94 -55.72
N PRO A 109 46.73 12.84 -55.28
CA PRO A 109 47.76 12.51 -54.31
C PRO A 109 47.53 13.23 -52.96
N VAL A 110 47.63 12.47 -51.85
CA VAL A 110 47.94 12.90 -50.46
C VAL A 110 46.98 13.85 -49.72
N ASP A 111 46.17 14.69 -50.38
CA ASP A 111 45.30 15.69 -49.71
C ASP A 111 44.03 15.09 -49.04
N GLU A 112 43.49 13.98 -49.58
CA GLU A 112 42.28 13.31 -49.05
C GLU A 112 42.54 12.47 -47.78
N ALA A 113 43.78 12.04 -47.57
CA ALA A 113 44.19 11.32 -46.37
C ALA A 113 44.35 12.26 -45.16
N GLU A 114 44.80 13.50 -45.39
CA GLU A 114 44.90 14.52 -44.35
C GLU A 114 43.52 15.06 -43.94
N SER A 115 42.60 15.25 -44.89
CA SER A 115 41.23 15.69 -44.60
C SER A 115 40.40 14.64 -43.86
N SER A 116 40.55 13.36 -44.19
CA SER A 116 39.93 12.25 -43.45
C SER A 116 40.51 12.07 -42.04
N SER A 117 41.82 12.26 -41.86
CA SER A 117 42.45 12.32 -40.52
C SER A 117 41.90 13.48 -39.68
N GLY A 118 41.73 14.67 -40.27
CA GLY A 118 41.10 15.81 -39.61
C GLY A 118 39.64 15.56 -39.22
N LEU A 119 38.87 14.89 -40.08
CA LEU A 119 37.50 14.47 -39.79
C LEU A 119 37.44 13.46 -38.63
N LEU A 120 38.34 12.48 -38.58
CA LEU A 120 38.41 11.52 -37.47
C LEU A 120 38.78 12.20 -36.14
N GLN A 121 39.70 13.17 -36.17
CA GLN A 121 40.03 13.95 -34.97
C GLN A 121 38.87 14.81 -34.50
N LEU A 122 38.12 15.43 -35.42
CA LEU A 122 36.91 16.17 -35.10
C LEU A 122 35.84 15.24 -34.52
N ALA A 123 35.58 14.10 -35.17
CA ALA A 123 34.62 13.10 -34.71
C ALA A 123 34.97 12.57 -33.31
N ARG A 124 36.25 12.33 -33.03
CA ARG A 124 36.72 11.91 -31.71
C ARG A 124 36.49 13.00 -30.65
N ARG A 125 36.82 14.27 -30.94
CA ARG A 125 36.58 15.39 -30.00
C ARG A 125 35.10 15.57 -29.70
N LEU A 126 34.26 15.49 -30.73
CA LEU A 126 32.80 15.64 -30.61
C LEU A 126 32.20 14.47 -29.81
N HIS A 127 32.73 13.25 -30.01
CA HIS A 127 32.38 12.10 -29.19
C HIS A 127 32.82 12.26 -27.72
N GLU A 128 34.07 12.66 -27.48
CA GLU A 128 34.59 12.92 -26.13
C GLU A 128 33.79 14.02 -25.41
N GLU A 129 33.33 15.03 -26.15
CA GLU A 129 32.40 16.07 -25.67
C GLU A 129 31.03 15.48 -25.29
N HIS A 130 30.39 14.71 -26.17
CA HIS A 130 29.12 14.06 -25.85
C HIS A 130 29.22 13.08 -24.68
N VAL A 131 30.32 12.33 -24.57
CA VAL A 131 30.56 11.41 -23.45
C VAL A 131 30.68 12.19 -22.14
N ARG A 132 31.41 13.30 -22.15
CA ARG A 132 31.54 14.18 -20.99
C ARG A 132 30.21 14.82 -20.61
N GLU A 133 29.47 15.36 -21.56
CA GLU A 133 28.12 15.89 -21.30
C GLU A 133 27.17 14.81 -20.76
N GLY A 134 27.25 13.59 -21.29
CA GLY A 134 26.47 12.45 -20.81
C GLY A 134 26.83 12.08 -19.37
N ALA A 135 28.12 12.07 -19.04
CA ALA A 135 28.61 11.84 -17.68
C ALA A 135 28.14 12.94 -16.71
N GLU A 136 28.25 14.20 -17.09
CA GLU A 136 27.79 15.34 -16.28
C GLU A 136 26.28 15.30 -16.05
N LYS A 137 25.49 15.03 -17.10
CA LYS A 137 24.03 14.89 -17.00
C LYS A 137 23.64 13.72 -16.10
N ARG A 138 24.30 12.56 -16.24
CA ARG A 138 24.10 11.40 -15.37
C ARG A 138 24.42 11.77 -13.91
N ASP A 139 25.56 12.39 -13.67
CA ASP A 139 26.00 12.70 -12.31
C ASP A 139 25.09 13.74 -11.65
N ALA A 140 24.58 14.71 -12.44
CA ALA A 140 23.56 15.65 -11.99
C ALA A 140 22.25 14.94 -11.61
N LEU A 141 21.74 14.04 -12.45
CA LEU A 141 20.53 13.26 -12.16
C LEU A 141 20.70 12.36 -10.94
N VAL A 142 21.87 11.73 -10.79
CA VAL A 142 22.18 10.91 -9.61
C VAL A 142 22.25 11.77 -8.35
N ALA A 143 22.84 12.97 -8.42
CA ALA A 143 22.89 13.89 -7.30
C ALA A 143 21.49 14.38 -6.89
N GLU A 144 20.64 14.72 -7.86
CA GLU A 144 19.24 15.10 -7.62
C GLU A 144 18.43 13.94 -7.02
N GLY A 145 18.56 12.74 -7.59
CA GLY A 145 17.92 11.52 -7.06
C GLY A 145 18.36 11.22 -5.63
N ARG A 146 19.64 11.38 -5.32
CA ARG A 146 20.16 11.21 -3.95
C ARG A 146 19.66 12.31 -3.01
N ALA A 147 19.59 13.56 -3.45
CA ALA A 147 19.10 14.67 -2.65
C ALA A 147 17.60 14.52 -2.31
N THR A 148 16.80 14.12 -3.29
CA THR A 148 15.36 13.85 -3.09
C THR A 148 15.14 12.65 -2.17
N ALA A 149 15.88 11.55 -2.38
CA ALA A 149 15.82 10.39 -1.48
C ALA A 149 16.21 10.75 -0.04
N ALA A 150 17.30 11.50 0.15
CA ALA A 150 17.73 11.95 1.47
C ALA A 150 16.68 12.85 2.14
N ARG A 151 16.02 13.73 1.38
CA ARG A 151 14.92 14.56 1.86
C ARG A 151 13.73 13.72 2.32
N ILE A 152 13.30 12.75 1.52
CA ILE A 152 12.17 11.88 1.87
C ILE A 152 12.47 11.06 3.13
N VAL A 153 13.68 10.51 3.24
CA VAL A 153 14.10 9.76 4.43
C VAL A 153 14.11 10.67 5.66
N ALA A 154 14.67 11.86 5.56
CA ALA A 154 14.68 12.82 6.68
C ALA A 154 13.26 13.23 7.11
N GLU A 155 12.36 13.48 6.16
CA GLU A 155 10.96 13.79 6.44
C GLU A 155 10.21 12.59 7.07
N ALA A 156 10.48 11.37 6.59
CA ALA A 156 9.89 10.14 7.15
C ALA A 156 10.38 9.87 8.57
N GLU A 157 11.68 9.98 8.82
CA GLU A 157 12.26 9.85 10.16
C GLU A 157 11.73 10.92 11.12
N ALA A 158 11.58 12.17 10.65
CA ALA A 158 11.00 13.24 11.46
C ALA A 158 9.54 12.95 11.84
N LYS A 159 8.72 12.49 10.88
CA LYS A 159 7.33 12.07 11.14
C LYS A 159 7.27 10.89 12.10
N GLN A 160 8.14 9.89 11.92
CA GLN A 160 8.21 8.74 12.81
C GLN A 160 8.53 9.17 14.25
N ARG A 161 9.54 10.04 14.44
CA ARG A 161 9.89 10.56 15.77
C ARG A 161 8.74 11.35 16.39
N GLN A 162 8.02 12.15 15.60
CA GLN A 162 6.84 12.88 16.08
C GLN A 162 5.70 11.93 16.50
N GLN A 163 5.44 10.87 15.73
CA GLN A 163 4.42 9.88 16.06
C GLN A 163 4.79 9.11 17.33
N ILE A 164 6.04 8.70 17.47
CA ILE A 164 6.53 8.02 18.68
C ILE A 164 6.38 8.95 19.89
N ALA A 165 6.80 10.21 19.79
CA ALA A 165 6.67 11.17 20.88
C ALA A 165 5.19 11.38 21.29
N LYS A 166 4.28 11.47 20.32
CA LYS A 166 2.84 11.58 20.59
C LYS A 166 2.30 10.33 21.30
N LEU A 167 2.67 9.14 20.84
CA LEU A 167 2.26 7.88 21.47
C LEU A 167 2.83 7.71 22.88
N GLU A 168 4.06 8.18 23.12
CA GLU A 168 4.68 8.19 24.45
C GLU A 168 3.94 9.13 25.41
N GLU A 169 3.52 10.31 24.94
CA GLU A 169 2.69 11.25 25.71
C GLU A 169 1.31 10.67 26.04
N GLU A 170 0.64 10.08 25.06
CA GLU A 170 -0.65 9.40 25.25
C GLU A 170 -0.53 8.23 26.24
N ARG A 171 0.52 7.42 26.09
CA ARG A 171 0.83 6.32 27.02
C ARG A 171 1.04 6.85 28.44
N ALA A 172 1.84 7.90 28.61
CA ALA A 172 2.10 8.49 29.92
C ALA A 172 0.82 9.04 30.57
N ALA A 173 -0.04 9.72 29.79
CA ALA A 173 -1.32 10.24 30.28
C ALA A 173 -2.28 9.12 30.71
N VAL A 174 -2.33 8.02 29.95
CA VAL A 174 -3.13 6.84 30.32
C VAL A 174 -2.58 6.17 31.57
N GLU A 175 -1.25 6.04 31.70
CA GLU A 175 -0.61 5.49 32.90
C GLU A 175 -0.92 6.32 34.15
N GLU A 176 -0.80 7.65 34.06
CA GLU A 176 -1.18 8.55 35.16
C GLU A 176 -2.65 8.39 35.53
N ARG A 177 -3.54 8.28 34.54
CA ARG A 177 -4.98 8.07 34.79
C ARG A 177 -5.25 6.75 35.50
N ILE A 178 -4.57 5.67 35.11
CA ILE A 178 -4.68 4.36 35.75
C ILE A 178 -4.24 4.44 37.21
N ASP A 179 -3.09 5.06 37.49
CA ASP A 179 -2.59 5.17 38.85
C ASP A 179 -3.46 6.09 39.73
N GLY A 180 -4.02 7.15 39.14
CA GLY A 180 -5.06 7.96 39.76
C GLY A 180 -6.30 7.14 40.12
N LEU A 181 -6.83 6.33 39.21
CA LEU A 181 -7.99 5.47 39.45
C LEU A 181 -7.72 4.41 40.52
N ARG A 182 -6.54 3.78 40.50
CA ARG A 182 -6.13 2.80 41.54
C ARG A 182 -6.04 3.44 42.92
N THR A 183 -5.53 4.67 42.99
CA THR A 183 -5.44 5.41 44.26
C THR A 183 -6.83 5.80 44.74
N PHE A 184 -7.67 6.32 43.84
CA PHE A 184 -9.07 6.64 44.12
C PHE A 184 -9.84 5.41 44.63
N GLU A 185 -9.68 4.24 44.01
CA GLU A 185 -10.31 2.99 44.43
C GLU A 185 -9.88 2.60 45.86
N ARG A 186 -8.58 2.65 46.15
CA ARG A 186 -8.06 2.33 47.50
C ARG A 186 -8.63 3.29 48.55
N GLU A 187 -8.60 4.59 48.28
CA GLU A 187 -9.15 5.59 49.19
C GLU A 187 -10.66 5.46 49.36
N TYR A 188 -11.39 5.20 48.27
CA TYR A 188 -12.84 5.02 48.31
C TYR A 188 -13.22 3.79 49.14
N ARG A 189 -12.52 2.66 48.97
CA ARG A 189 -12.70 1.47 49.81
C ARG A 189 -12.39 1.75 51.29
N GLN A 190 -11.32 2.48 51.58
CA GLN A 190 -10.99 2.87 52.96
C GLN A 190 -12.07 3.77 53.58
N LYS A 191 -12.54 4.78 52.83
CA LYS A 191 -13.65 5.66 53.25
C LYS A 191 -14.92 4.87 53.50
N LEU A 192 -15.31 3.99 52.59
CA LEU A 192 -16.50 3.14 52.74
C LEU A 192 -16.38 2.22 53.96
N LYS A 193 -15.21 1.59 54.17
CA LYS A 193 -14.95 0.77 55.35
C LYS A 193 -15.09 1.58 56.65
N SER A 194 -14.44 2.74 56.73
CA SER A 194 -14.51 3.61 57.91
C SER A 194 -15.92 4.12 58.19
N TYR A 195 -16.70 4.39 57.13
CA TYR A 195 -18.09 4.81 57.24
C TYR A 195 -18.97 3.69 57.80
N ILE A 196 -18.86 2.47 57.27
CA ILE A 196 -19.61 1.31 57.75
C ILE A 196 -19.21 0.96 59.19
N GLU A 197 -17.91 0.98 59.52
CA GLU A 197 -17.44 0.75 60.89
C GLU A 197 -17.95 1.82 61.88
N GLY A 198 -18.04 3.08 61.42
CA GLY A 198 -18.65 4.17 62.19
C GLY A 198 -20.13 3.91 62.46
N GLN A 199 -20.90 3.59 61.42
CA GLN A 199 -22.32 3.25 61.56
C GLN A 199 -22.54 2.05 62.48
N LEU A 200 -21.69 1.02 62.40
CA LEU A 200 -21.77 -0.14 63.28
C LEU A 200 -21.52 0.25 64.75
N ARG A 201 -20.48 1.07 65.01
CA ARG A 201 -20.21 1.59 66.36
C ARG A 201 -21.35 2.43 66.89
N ASP A 202 -21.96 3.28 66.07
CA ASP A 202 -23.10 4.10 66.48
C ASP A 202 -24.32 3.23 66.82
N LEU A 203 -24.55 2.13 66.10
CA LEU A 203 -25.59 1.15 66.41
C LEU A 203 -25.30 0.37 67.70
N ASP A 204 -24.05 -0.03 67.93
CA ASP A 204 -23.64 -0.70 69.18
C ASP A 204 -23.69 0.26 70.38
N ALA A 205 -23.38 1.54 70.15
CA ALA A 205 -23.38 2.59 71.17
C ALA A 205 -24.77 3.20 71.42
N GLN A 206 -25.73 3.00 70.52
CA GLN A 206 -27.14 3.11 70.86
C GLN A 206 -27.50 1.88 71.69
N PRO A 207 -27.54 1.94 73.04
CA PRO A 207 -28.23 0.90 73.76
C PRO A 207 -29.63 0.83 73.16
N VAL A 208 -30.12 -0.39 72.92
CA VAL A 208 -31.56 -0.61 72.83
C VAL A 208 -32.15 -0.07 74.12
N SER A 209 -32.52 1.21 74.14
CA SER A 209 -33.50 1.74 75.05
C SER A 209 -34.78 1.03 74.65
N ALA A 210 -34.89 -0.21 75.11
CA ALA A 210 -36.14 -0.79 75.55
C ALA A 210 -36.65 0.09 76.70
N GLU A 211 -37.03 1.33 76.37
CA GLU A 211 -38.23 1.89 76.94
C GLU A 211 -39.34 0.98 76.45
N ALA A 212 -39.56 -0.10 77.21
CA ALA A 212 -40.88 -0.63 77.42
C ALA A 212 -41.74 0.58 77.78
N SER A 213 -42.30 1.23 76.76
CA SER A 213 -43.31 2.25 76.91
C SER A 213 -44.45 1.50 77.58
N SER A 214 -44.50 1.61 78.91
CA SER A 214 -45.55 1.03 79.72
C SER A 214 -46.84 1.56 79.14
N PHE A 215 -47.56 0.71 78.41
CA PHE A 215 -48.93 0.96 78.00
C PHE A 215 -49.69 1.33 79.28
N PRO A 216 -50.20 2.56 79.43
CA PRO A 216 -51.02 2.87 80.59
C PRO A 216 -52.26 2.02 80.48
N GLY A 217 -52.43 1.14 81.46
CA GLY A 217 -53.56 0.22 81.56
C GLY A 217 -54.87 0.97 81.39
N PHE A 218 -55.72 0.43 80.52
CA PHE A 218 -57.12 0.82 80.39
C PHE A 218 -57.81 0.44 81.71
N GLY A 219 -57.94 1.42 82.60
CA GLY A 219 -58.62 1.28 83.89
C GLY A 219 -60.14 1.25 83.71
N ALA A 220 -60.71 0.16 84.22
CA ALA A 220 -62.05 -0.06 84.79
C ALA A 220 -63.20 0.88 84.42
#